data_AF-A0A2V6L1E8-F1
#
_entry.id   AF-A0A2V6L1E8-F1
#
_cell.length_a   1.000
_cell.length_b   1.000
_cell.length_c   1.000
_cell.angle_alpha   90.00
_cell.angle_beta   90.00
_cell.angle_gamma   90.00
#
_symmetry.space_group_name_H-M   'P 1'
#
loop_
_entity.id
_entity.type
_entity.pdbx_description
1 polymer ?
#
loop_
_entity_poly.entity_id
_entity_poly.type
_entity_poly.pdbx_seq_one_letter_code
_entity_poly.pdbx_strand_id
1 'polypeptide(L)'
;MAALELVDHLIETFEGKSLEQFFKNLRKEIDADQEGLQELIKKVGAKESAVRKAGAWLAEKFARMKVRVNGSEKDQMGLVDALEALFIGITGKGALWSALEAASENVASLRGMDYARLQQRAREQCDLVDAKRLESAREVFKTERT
;
A
#
# COMPACT_ATOMS: atom_id res chain seq x y z
N MET A 1 8.10 -6.53 -4.69
CA MET A 1 7.11 -6.68 -3.59
C MET A 1 5.77 -6.84 -4.28
N ALA A 2 4.88 -7.73 -3.82
CA ALA A 2 3.61 -8.03 -4.51
C ALA A 2 2.80 -6.78 -4.89
N ALA A 3 2.72 -5.75 -4.03
CA ALA A 3 2.01 -4.51 -4.35
C ALA A 3 2.70 -3.69 -5.45
N LEU A 4 4.03 -3.49 -5.37
CA LEU A 4 4.77 -2.79 -6.42
C LEU A 4 4.77 -3.55 -7.75
N GLU A 5 4.87 -4.89 -7.71
CA GLU A 5 4.78 -5.75 -8.90
C GLU A 5 3.39 -5.66 -9.55
N LEU A 6 2.33 -5.63 -8.74
CA LEU A 6 0.96 -5.40 -9.23
C LEU A 6 0.82 -4.01 -9.87
N VAL A 7 1.33 -2.96 -9.23
CA VAL A 7 1.28 -1.60 -9.79
C VAL A 7 2.13 -1.48 -11.05
N ASP A 8 3.31 -2.10 -11.11
CA ASP A 8 4.16 -2.15 -12.31
C ASP A 8 3.41 -2.83 -13.47
N HIS A 9 2.75 -3.96 -13.21
CA HIS A 9 1.92 -4.63 -14.20
C HIS A 9 0.74 -3.77 -14.68
N LEU A 10 0.10 -3.03 -13.79
CA LEU A 10 -0.97 -2.08 -14.15
C LEU A 10 -0.44 -0.90 -14.96
N ILE A 11 0.77 -0.41 -14.69
CA ILE A 11 1.41 0.64 -15.51
C ILE A 11 1.62 0.12 -16.93
N GLU A 12 2.15 -1.08 -17.10
CA GLU A 12 2.35 -1.72 -18.41
C GLU A 12 1.01 -1.96 -19.13
N THR A 13 0.00 -2.47 -18.43
CA THR A 13 -1.32 -2.76 -19.00
C THR A 13 -2.05 -1.50 -19.49
N PHE A 14 -1.80 -0.37 -18.84
CA PHE A 14 -2.42 0.91 -19.14
C PHE A 14 -1.50 1.90 -19.86
N GLU A 15 -0.36 1.46 -20.41
CA GLU A 15 0.56 2.31 -21.16
C GLU A 15 -0.16 3.08 -22.28
N GLY A 16 0.04 4.41 -22.32
CA GLY A 16 -0.60 5.33 -23.25
C GLY A 16 -2.08 5.62 -22.95
N LYS A 17 -2.64 5.09 -21.85
CA LYS A 17 -4.04 5.27 -21.45
C LYS A 17 -4.19 6.21 -20.26
N SER A 18 -5.41 6.68 -20.02
CA SER A 18 -5.72 7.65 -18.95
C SER A 18 -5.36 7.19 -17.53
N LEU A 19 -5.28 5.88 -17.27
CA LEU A 19 -4.93 5.32 -15.95
C LEU A 19 -3.42 5.17 -15.70
N GLU A 20 -2.58 5.28 -16.72
CA GLU A 20 -1.13 5.10 -16.58
C GLU A 20 -0.52 6.05 -15.54
N GLN A 21 -0.83 7.34 -15.66
CA GLN A 21 -0.27 8.36 -14.79
C GLN A 21 -0.72 8.20 -13.34
N PHE A 22 -1.95 7.71 -13.15
CA PHE A 22 -2.47 7.38 -11.83
C PHE A 22 -1.64 6.27 -11.17
N PHE A 23 -1.42 5.16 -11.88
CA PHE A 23 -0.62 4.05 -11.34
C PHE A 23 0.85 4.44 -11.13
N LYS A 24 1.44 5.25 -12.02
CA LYS A 24 2.80 5.80 -11.84
C LYS A 24 2.93 6.63 -10.57
N ASN A 25 1.94 7.47 -10.26
CA ASN A 25 1.95 8.27 -9.04
C ASN A 25 1.80 7.38 -7.80
N LEU A 26 0.84 6.45 -7.83
CA LEU A 26 0.60 5.51 -6.74
C LEU A 26 1.85 4.65 -6.45
N ARG A 27 2.53 4.18 -7.50
CA ARG A 27 3.80 3.45 -7.40
C ARG A 27 4.84 4.24 -6.62
N LYS A 28 5.10 5.49 -7.02
CA LYS A 28 6.12 6.36 -6.39
C LYS A 28 5.84 6.56 -4.90
N GLU A 29 4.58 6.73 -4.54
CA GLU A 29 4.20 6.94 -3.15
C GLU A 29 4.31 5.67 -2.31
N ILE A 30 3.90 4.52 -2.85
CA ILE A 30 4.06 3.21 -2.19
C ILE A 30 5.54 2.88 -2.01
N ASP A 31 6.37 3.18 -3.01
CA ASP A 31 7.83 2.99 -2.96
C ASP A 31 8.45 3.84 -1.83
N ALA A 32 8.09 5.12 -1.76
CA ALA A 32 8.54 6.02 -0.69
C ALA A 32 8.07 5.58 0.71
N ASP A 33 6.85 5.06 0.85
CA ASP A 33 6.38 4.46 2.10
C ASP A 33 7.21 3.22 2.49
N GLN A 34 7.52 2.37 1.52
CA GLN A 34 8.33 1.18 1.73
C GLN A 34 9.75 1.53 2.16
N GLU A 35 10.39 2.48 1.50
CA GLU A 35 11.72 2.97 1.86
C GLU A 35 11.73 3.51 3.30
N GLY A 36 10.77 4.36 3.66
CA GLY A 36 10.64 4.88 5.02
C GLY A 36 10.44 3.78 6.07
N LEU A 37 9.65 2.76 5.76
CA LEU A 37 9.45 1.62 6.66
C LEU A 37 10.73 0.77 6.81
N GLN A 38 11.48 0.56 5.72
CA GLN A 38 12.76 -0.16 5.75
C GLN A 38 13.82 0.58 6.57
N GLU A 39 13.91 1.89 6.42
CA GLU A 39 14.80 2.74 7.22
C GLU A 39 14.44 2.68 8.71
N LEU A 40 13.14 2.74 9.02
CA LEU A 40 12.65 2.61 10.39
C LEU A 40 13.00 1.24 10.99
N ILE A 41 12.82 0.15 10.23
CA ILE A 41 13.20 -1.21 10.65
C ILE A 41 14.70 -1.28 10.94
N LYS A 42 15.55 -0.72 10.06
CA LYS A 42 17.02 -0.70 10.27
C LYS A 42 17.39 0.09 11.54
N LYS A 43 16.79 1.26 11.74
CA LYS A 43 17.03 2.13 12.92
C LYS A 43 16.63 1.47 14.24
N VAL A 44 15.50 0.75 14.22
CA VAL A 44 14.93 0.05 15.39
C VAL A 44 15.71 -1.25 15.65
N GLY A 45 16.00 -2.04 14.62
CA GLY A 45 16.71 -3.33 14.75
C GLY A 45 18.12 -3.25 15.34
N ALA A 46 18.76 -2.07 15.31
CA ALA A 46 20.12 -1.86 15.79
C ALA A 46 20.27 -1.62 17.32
N LYS A 47 19.17 -1.51 18.10
CA LYS A 47 19.21 -1.24 19.56
C LYS A 47 18.64 -2.41 20.39
N GLU A 48 19.20 -2.70 21.56
CA GLU A 48 18.97 -3.95 22.30
C GLU A 48 17.60 -4.10 23.03
N SER A 49 17.27 -5.38 23.23
CA SER A 49 16.17 -6.05 23.97
C SER A 49 14.71 -5.63 23.71
N ALA A 50 14.30 -4.41 24.05
CA ALA A 50 12.92 -3.92 23.85
C ALA A 50 12.67 -3.47 22.41
N VAL A 51 13.69 -2.87 21.79
CA VAL A 51 13.62 -2.36 20.42
C VAL A 51 13.64 -3.51 19.40
N ARG A 52 14.27 -4.64 19.73
CA ARG A 52 14.23 -5.87 18.91
C ARG A 52 12.83 -6.45 18.77
N LYS A 53 11.99 -6.40 19.81
CA LYS A 53 10.58 -6.86 19.73
C LYS A 53 9.76 -5.96 18.81
N ALA A 54 9.94 -4.65 18.90
CA ALA A 54 9.31 -3.70 17.99
C ALA A 54 9.78 -3.90 16.53
N GLY A 55 11.08 -4.13 16.32
CA GLY A 55 11.65 -4.46 15.02
C GLY A 55 11.13 -5.79 14.45
N ALA A 56 11.01 -6.82 15.28
CA ALA A 56 10.46 -8.12 14.87
C ALA A 56 8.97 -8.01 14.51
N TRP A 57 8.17 -7.29 15.31
CA TRP A 57 6.76 -7.02 15.00
C TRP A 57 6.60 -6.22 13.69
N LEU A 58 7.44 -5.20 13.47
CA LEU A 58 7.48 -4.44 12.21
C LEU A 58 7.82 -5.32 11.01
N ALA A 59 8.86 -6.15 11.13
CA ALA A 59 9.26 -7.08 10.09
C ALA A 59 8.15 -8.11 9.77
N GLU A 60 7.45 -8.60 10.79
CA GLU A 60 6.32 -9.52 10.64
C GLU A 60 5.13 -8.85 9.93
N LYS A 61 4.83 -7.59 10.24
CA LYS A 61 3.79 -6.80 9.55
C LYS A 61 4.18 -6.52 8.10
N PHE A 62 5.44 -6.16 7.85
CA PHE A 62 5.97 -5.97 6.50
C PHE A 62 5.93 -7.26 5.66
N ALA A 63 6.27 -8.40 6.26
CA ALA A 63 6.20 -9.69 5.59
C ALA A 63 4.77 -10.08 5.21
N ARG A 64 3.77 -9.80 6.08
CA ARG A 64 2.35 -10.01 5.76
C ARG A 64 1.84 -9.14 4.62
N MET A 65 2.28 -7.88 4.55
CA MET A 65 1.97 -7.01 3.41
C MET A 65 2.54 -7.54 2.07
N LYS A 66 3.50 -8.46 2.11
CA LYS A 66 4.15 -9.03 0.92
C LYS A 66 3.40 -10.24 0.33
N VAL A 67 2.32 -10.71 0.95
CA VAL A 67 1.53 -11.85 0.45
C VAL A 67 0.87 -11.49 -0.89
N ARG A 68 1.01 -12.40 -1.86
CA ARG A 68 0.70 -12.22 -3.28
C ARG A 68 -0.76 -11.86 -3.54
N VAL A 69 -0.96 -10.92 -4.46
CA VAL A 69 -2.22 -10.69 -5.14
C VAL A 69 -2.11 -11.41 -6.49
N ASN A 70 -2.89 -12.47 -6.69
CA ASN A 70 -3.05 -13.08 -8.00
C ASN A 70 -4.20 -12.36 -8.72
N GLY A 71 -3.90 -11.26 -9.42
CA GLY A 71 -4.83 -10.68 -10.40
C GLY A 71 -4.59 -11.36 -11.73
N SER A 72 -5.40 -12.36 -12.07
CA SER A 72 -5.40 -12.98 -13.39
C SER A 72 -6.58 -12.42 -14.17
N GLU A 73 -6.30 -11.60 -15.19
CA GLU A 73 -6.95 -11.58 -16.52
C GLU A 73 -6.99 -10.18 -17.14
N LYS A 74 -6.91 -10.15 -18.47
CA LYS A 74 -6.85 -8.95 -19.33
C LYS A 74 -8.22 -8.25 -19.48
N ASP A 75 -9.19 -8.58 -18.65
CA ASP A 75 -10.56 -8.08 -18.73
C ASP A 75 -10.88 -7.04 -17.64
N GLN A 76 -12.07 -6.45 -17.72
CA GLN A 76 -12.49 -5.42 -16.78
C GLN A 76 -12.67 -5.94 -15.34
N MET A 77 -12.85 -7.25 -15.16
CA MET A 77 -12.98 -7.88 -13.85
C MET A 77 -11.63 -7.99 -13.16
N GLY A 78 -10.57 -8.34 -13.90
CA GLY A 78 -9.19 -8.32 -13.39
C GLY A 78 -8.74 -6.94 -12.89
N LEU A 79 -9.24 -5.85 -13.47
CA LEU A 79 -8.98 -4.49 -12.98
C LEU A 79 -9.65 -4.22 -11.63
N VAL A 80 -10.90 -4.68 -11.44
CA VAL A 80 -11.63 -4.51 -10.17
C VAL A 80 -10.91 -5.25 -9.05
N ASP A 81 -10.50 -6.49 -9.28
CA ASP A 81 -9.75 -7.30 -8.33
C ASP A 81 -8.40 -6.66 -7.97
N ALA A 82 -7.68 -6.14 -8.98
CA ALA A 82 -6.43 -5.45 -8.77
C ALA A 82 -6.60 -4.18 -7.91
N LEU A 83 -7.62 -3.38 -8.17
CA LEU A 83 -7.92 -2.17 -7.39
C LEU A 83 -8.39 -2.52 -5.97
N GLU A 84 -9.16 -3.59 -5.77
CA GLU A 84 -9.55 -4.07 -4.44
C GLU A 84 -8.33 -4.49 -3.62
N ALA A 85 -7.42 -5.24 -4.22
CA ALA A 85 -6.22 -5.67 -3.55
C ALA A 85 -5.31 -4.48 -3.17
N LEU A 86 -5.20 -3.47 -4.03
CA LEU A 86 -4.51 -2.22 -3.72
C LEU A 86 -5.19 -1.48 -2.56
N PHE A 87 -6.52 -1.36 -2.57
CA PHE A 87 -7.28 -0.70 -1.52
C PHE A 87 -7.03 -1.35 -0.14
N ILE A 88 -7.08 -2.69 -0.06
CA ILE A 88 -6.80 -3.44 1.18
C ILE A 88 -5.35 -3.21 1.62
N GLY A 89 -4.40 -3.27 0.68
CA GLY A 89 -2.97 -3.05 0.97
C GLY A 89 -2.67 -1.64 1.51
N ILE A 90 -3.25 -0.61 0.91
CA ILE A 90 -3.09 0.79 1.33
C ILE A 90 -3.76 1.03 2.68
N THR A 91 -4.95 0.46 2.90
CA THR A 91 -5.63 0.52 4.21
C THR A 91 -4.78 -0.12 5.30
N GLY A 92 -4.23 -1.29 5.04
CA GLY A 92 -3.33 -1.99 5.96
C GLY A 92 -2.06 -1.20 6.26
N LYS A 93 -1.48 -0.53 5.25
CA LYS A 93 -0.36 0.40 5.41
C LYS A 93 -0.72 1.60 6.29
N GLY A 94 -1.87 2.23 6.08
CA GLY A 94 -2.35 3.32 6.92
C GLY A 94 -2.48 2.89 8.39
N ALA A 95 -3.08 1.73 8.63
CA ALA A 95 -3.21 1.16 9.98
C ALA A 95 -1.84 0.86 10.62
N LEU A 96 -0.85 0.43 9.84
CA LEU A 96 0.53 0.26 10.32
C LEU A 96 1.14 1.59 10.77
N TRP A 97 0.95 2.66 10.00
CA TRP A 97 1.45 3.99 10.38
C TRP A 97 0.82 4.52 11.66
N SER A 98 -0.49 4.35 11.85
CA SER A 98 -1.16 4.71 13.10
C SER A 98 -0.66 3.90 14.29
N ALA A 99 -0.42 2.59 14.11
CA ALA A 99 0.14 1.76 15.16
C ALA A 99 1.58 2.15 15.53
N LEU A 100 2.39 2.54 14.55
CA LEU A 100 3.76 3.03 14.77
C LEU A 100 3.79 4.38 15.49
N GLU A 101 2.87 5.28 15.16
CA GLU A 101 2.69 6.55 15.86
C GLU A 101 2.38 6.31 17.33
N ALA A 102 1.37 5.49 17.64
CA ALA A 102 1.01 5.14 19.01
C ALA A 102 2.18 4.48 19.76
N ALA A 103 2.93 3.58 19.10
CA ALA A 103 4.10 2.95 19.70
C ALA A 103 5.25 3.95 19.98
N SER A 104 5.32 5.06 19.24
CA SER A 104 6.36 6.09 19.40
C SER A 104 6.28 6.86 20.72
N GLU A 105 5.12 6.83 21.38
CA GLU A 105 4.94 7.35 22.74
C GLU A 105 5.91 6.65 23.71
N ASN A 106 6.01 5.33 23.61
CA ASN A 106 6.79 4.48 24.50
C ASN A 106 8.17 4.11 23.95
N VAL A 107 8.35 4.14 22.63
CA VAL A 107 9.58 3.71 21.96
C VAL A 107 10.25 4.90 21.28
N ALA A 108 11.25 5.48 21.93
CA ALA A 108 11.94 6.68 21.45
C ALA A 108 12.57 6.51 20.05
N SER A 109 12.98 5.31 19.65
CA SER A 109 13.54 5.06 18.31
C SER A 109 12.52 5.18 17.18
N LEU A 110 11.22 5.07 17.48
CA LEU A 110 10.13 5.28 16.52
C LEU A 110 9.76 6.76 16.34
N ARG A 111 10.34 7.67 17.12
CA ARG A 111 10.11 9.11 16.98
C ARG A 111 10.90 9.67 15.78
N GLY A 112 10.38 10.76 15.22
CA GLY A 112 11.01 11.52 14.13
C GLY A 112 10.48 11.22 12.73
N MET A 113 9.49 10.33 12.60
CA MET A 113 8.71 10.18 11.36
C MET A 113 7.53 11.16 11.38
N ASP A 114 7.17 11.70 10.22
CA ASP A 114 5.93 12.47 10.05
C ASP A 114 4.74 11.53 9.84
N TYR A 115 4.28 10.91 10.93
CA TYR A 115 3.17 9.95 10.89
C TYR A 115 1.87 10.58 10.38
N ALA A 116 1.63 11.85 10.69
CA ALA A 116 0.46 12.58 10.21
C ALA A 116 0.45 12.66 8.68
N ARG A 117 1.59 13.00 8.05
CA ARG A 117 1.71 13.02 6.59
C ARG A 117 1.58 11.64 5.97
N LEU A 118 2.18 10.60 6.56
CA LEU A 118 2.10 9.22 6.06
C LEU A 118 0.68 8.67 6.12
N GLN A 119 -0.05 8.91 7.22
CA GLN A 119 -1.44 8.51 7.35
C GLN A 119 -2.35 9.30 6.39
N GLN A 120 -2.10 10.60 6.21
CA GLN A 120 -2.84 11.42 5.27
C GLN A 120 -2.65 10.92 3.84
N ARG A 121 -1.42 10.61 3.44
CA ARG A 121 -1.13 10.01 2.14
C ARG A 121 -1.85 8.68 1.94
N ALA A 122 -1.86 7.80 2.95
CA ALA A 122 -2.59 6.53 2.86
C ALA A 122 -4.10 6.74 2.66
N ARG A 123 -4.71 7.73 3.34
CA ARG A 123 -6.12 8.09 3.15
C ARG A 123 -6.39 8.58 1.73
N GLU A 124 -5.59 9.53 1.24
CA GLU A 124 -5.72 10.08 -0.12
C GLU A 124 -5.61 8.98 -1.18
N GLN A 125 -4.69 8.03 -1.00
CA GLN A 125 -4.55 6.87 -1.88
C GLN A 125 -5.75 5.94 -1.82
N CYS A 126 -6.26 5.64 -0.61
CA CYS A 126 -7.48 4.84 -0.43
C CYS A 126 -8.65 5.46 -1.16
N ASP A 127 -8.89 6.76 -0.98
CA ASP A 127 -10.01 7.47 -1.61
C ASP A 127 -9.91 7.42 -3.14
N LEU A 128 -8.72 7.64 -3.70
CA LEU A 128 -8.50 7.59 -5.14
C LEU A 128 -8.63 6.18 -5.73
N VAL A 129 -8.09 5.17 -5.04
CA VAL A 129 -8.19 3.77 -5.50
C VAL A 129 -9.62 3.27 -5.40
N ASP A 130 -10.33 3.56 -4.31
CA ASP A 130 -11.72 3.10 -4.13
C ASP A 130 -12.66 3.79 -5.11
N ALA A 131 -12.47 5.08 -5.40
CA ALA A 131 -13.23 5.78 -6.43
C ALA A 131 -13.13 5.07 -7.79
N LYS A 132 -11.92 4.68 -8.19
CA LYS A 132 -11.69 3.93 -9.44
C LYS A 132 -12.24 2.51 -9.38
N ARG A 133 -12.10 1.83 -8.24
CA ARG A 133 -12.63 0.47 -8.03
C ARG A 133 -14.14 0.45 -8.22
N LEU A 134 -14.84 1.42 -7.63
CA LEU A 134 -16.28 1.56 -7.74
C LEU A 134 -16.73 1.98 -9.15
N GLU A 135 -15.96 2.84 -9.83
CA GLU A 135 -16.18 3.17 -11.25
C GLU A 135 -16.07 1.92 -12.13
N SER A 136 -14.97 1.18 -12.03
CA SER A 136 -14.74 -0.05 -12.80
C SER A 136 -15.80 -1.12 -12.51
N ALA A 137 -16.18 -1.32 -11.24
CA ALA A 137 -17.23 -2.27 -10.88
C ALA A 137 -18.57 -1.91 -11.53
N ARG A 138 -18.94 -0.62 -11.58
CA ARG A 138 -20.18 -0.18 -12.24
C ARG A 138 -20.16 -0.48 -13.73
N GLU A 139 -19.02 -0.33 -14.39
CA GLU A 139 -18.91 -0.61 -15.84
C GLU A 139 -18.99 -2.11 -16.12
N VAL A 140 -18.29 -2.96 -15.35
CA VAL A 140 -18.36 -4.43 -15.48
C VAL A 140 -19.81 -4.92 -15.39
N PHE A 141 -20.54 -4.53 -14.33
CA PHE A 141 -21.90 -5.01 -14.09
C PHE A 141 -22.98 -4.34 -14.97
N LYS A 142 -22.65 -3.26 -15.70
CA LYS A 142 -23.52 -2.75 -16.77
C LYS A 142 -23.43 -3.60 -18.04
N THR A 143 -22.22 -4.05 -18.37
CA THR A 143 -21.94 -4.82 -19.59
C THR A 143 -22.48 -6.26 -19.54
N GLU A 144 -22.62 -6.86 -18.35
CA GLU A 144 -23.20 -8.21 -18.20
C GLU A 144 -24.73 -8.30 -18.35
N ARG A 145 -25.45 -7.16 -18.43
CA ARG A 145 -26.93 -7.14 -18.55
C ARG A 145 -27.46 -7.08 -19.99
N THR A 146 -26.59 -7.18 -21.00
CA THR A 146 -26.96 -7.24 -22.44
C THR A 146 -26.58 -8.58 -23.02
#